data_AF-A0AAW7YL81-F1
#
_entry.id   AF-A0AAW7YL81-F1
#
_cell.length_a   1.000
_cell.length_b   1.000
_cell.length_c   1.000
_cell.angle_alpha   90.00
_cell.angle_beta   90.00
_cell.angle_gamma   90.00
#
_symmetry.space_group_name_H-M   'P 1'
#
loop_
_entity.id
_entity.type
_entity.pdbx_description
1 polymer ?
#
loop_
_entity_poly.entity_id
_entity_poly.type
_entity_poly.pdbx_seq_one_letter_code
_entity_poly.pdbx_strand_id
1 'polypeptide(L)'
;MKLSKVSILMGLAMSLSVASAHADLFGSLKNKLTGEAKKEVQKTAKSTNESASVSNVAGPSLEGGPDASLTSMTTCTDFKPENIIIGNLGTYTFQKGFSKEKRTGLLNRKPAELTNGCILPSLESRQVAYMEVDTKKYEALGNSNDWSMQCIRSANPGAGALGETERKDEYSYSVDFITGKAMLLHCGNSEGIEECAEGSNSSRSGIWDKKLKAKGKTMLSVHANTSSLAPKQGEKLYCQYYNQTSGKSLFAFEYLRLNN
;
A
#
# COMPACT_ATOMS: atom_id res chain seq x y z
N MET A 1 -50.92 -35.15 -38.19
CA MET A 1 -49.67 -34.61 -38.78
C MET A 1 -48.51 -35.04 -37.88
N LYS A 2 -47.90 -36.18 -38.20
CA LYS A 2 -46.57 -36.34 -38.84
C LYS A 2 -45.39 -35.86 -37.97
N LEU A 3 -44.75 -36.84 -37.34
CA LEU A 3 -43.36 -36.83 -36.89
C LEU A 3 -42.37 -36.79 -38.08
N SER A 4 -41.24 -36.11 -37.89
CA SER A 4 -39.94 -36.31 -38.56
C SER A 4 -38.89 -35.88 -37.51
N LYS A 5 -38.02 -36.69 -36.88
CA LYS A 5 -37.01 -37.69 -37.27
C LYS A 5 -35.81 -37.15 -38.07
N VAL A 6 -34.61 -37.41 -37.49
CA VAL A 6 -33.26 -37.69 -38.10
C VAL A 6 -32.41 -36.45 -38.41
N SER A 7 -31.08 -36.35 -38.17
CA SER A 7 -30.06 -37.12 -37.42
C SER A 7 -28.75 -36.30 -37.31
N ILE A 8 -28.03 -36.49 -36.19
CA ILE A 8 -26.58 -36.75 -36.00
C ILE A 8 -25.58 -36.12 -36.99
N LEU A 9 -24.60 -35.33 -36.49
CA LEU A 9 -23.17 -35.65 -36.66
C LEU A 9 -22.25 -34.94 -35.65
N MET A 10 -21.21 -35.67 -35.27
CA MET A 10 -20.13 -35.36 -34.33
C MET A 10 -19.29 -34.14 -34.72
N GLY A 11 -18.88 -33.35 -33.72
CA GLY A 11 -17.79 -32.38 -33.80
C GLY A 11 -16.88 -32.57 -32.59
N LEU A 12 -15.70 -33.13 -32.85
CA LEU A 12 -14.66 -33.46 -31.88
C LEU A 12 -14.01 -32.19 -31.29
N ALA A 13 -13.66 -32.31 -30.02
CA ALA A 13 -12.73 -31.53 -29.20
C ALA A 13 -11.88 -30.42 -29.83
N MET A 14 -11.79 -29.29 -29.14
CA MET A 14 -10.49 -28.74 -28.71
C MET A 14 -10.67 -27.85 -27.47
N SER A 15 -10.25 -28.39 -26.32
CA SER A 15 -10.01 -27.64 -25.09
C SER A 15 -8.77 -26.77 -25.26
N LEU A 16 -8.94 -25.45 -25.33
CA LEU A 16 -7.84 -24.51 -25.18
C LEU A 16 -7.55 -24.33 -23.68
N SER A 17 -6.66 -25.16 -23.17
CA SER A 17 -5.89 -24.87 -21.98
C SER A 17 -5.03 -23.62 -22.27
N VAL A 18 -5.33 -22.49 -21.63
CA VAL A 18 -4.42 -21.35 -21.57
C VAL A 18 -3.30 -21.74 -20.61
N ALA A 19 -2.20 -22.24 -21.15
CA ALA A 19 -0.97 -22.40 -20.38
C ALA A 19 -0.44 -21.01 -20.02
N SER A 20 -0.19 -20.82 -18.73
CA SER A 20 0.42 -19.65 -18.12
C SER A 20 1.84 -19.42 -18.67
N ALA A 21 2.00 -18.35 -19.46
CA ALA A 21 3.31 -17.84 -19.84
C ALA A 21 3.79 -16.81 -18.81
N HIS A 22 4.24 -17.28 -17.63
CA HIS A 22 5.01 -16.49 -16.67
C HIS A 22 6.07 -17.37 -15.99
N ALA A 23 7.02 -17.91 -16.76
CA ALA A 23 8.17 -18.64 -16.23
C ALA A 23 9.53 -18.04 -16.61
N ASP A 24 9.60 -17.15 -17.61
CA ASP A 24 10.90 -16.71 -18.16
C ASP A 24 11.49 -15.44 -17.52
N LEU A 25 10.73 -14.70 -16.71
CA LEU A 25 11.28 -13.50 -16.05
C LEU A 25 12.13 -13.84 -14.81
N PHE A 26 11.71 -14.84 -14.01
CA PHE A 26 12.38 -15.20 -12.76
C PHE A 26 13.62 -16.09 -12.95
N GLY A 27 13.73 -16.82 -14.06
CA GLY A 27 14.88 -17.68 -14.36
C GLY A 27 16.19 -16.90 -14.56
N SER A 28 16.11 -15.71 -15.16
CA SER A 28 17.29 -14.87 -15.41
C SER A 28 17.86 -14.23 -14.14
N LEU A 29 17.04 -14.01 -13.11
CA LEU A 29 17.47 -13.43 -11.83
C LEU A 29 18.23 -14.45 -10.96
N LYS A 30 17.79 -15.72 -10.98
CA LYS A 30 18.37 -16.79 -10.15
C LYS A 30 19.82 -17.10 -10.52
N ASN A 31 20.17 -17.00 -11.79
CA ASN A 31 21.55 -17.22 -12.26
C ASN A 31 22.51 -16.09 -11.89
N LYS A 32 22.00 -14.89 -11.56
CA LYS A 32 22.83 -13.75 -11.15
C LYS A 32 23.11 -13.72 -9.65
N LEU A 33 22.26 -14.36 -8.82
CA LEU A 33 22.39 -14.41 -7.36
C LEU A 33 23.12 -15.65 -6.83
N THR A 34 23.29 -16.69 -7.66
CA THR A 34 23.95 -17.94 -7.27
C THR A 34 25.46 -17.96 -7.55
N GLY A 35 25.99 -16.91 -8.20
CA GLY A 35 27.41 -16.79 -8.56
C GLY A 35 28.35 -16.35 -7.44
N GLU A 36 27.85 -15.81 -6.33
CA GLU A 36 28.70 -15.18 -5.29
C GLU A 36 28.62 -15.80 -3.89
N ALA A 37 27.83 -16.86 -3.68
CA ALA A 37 27.67 -17.49 -2.36
C ALA A 37 28.22 -18.92 -2.30
N LYS A 38 29.53 -19.10 -2.53
CA LYS A 38 30.26 -20.34 -2.20
C LYS A 38 31.67 -20.05 -1.69
N LYS A 39 31.77 -19.80 -0.38
CA LYS A 39 32.93 -19.90 0.54
C LYS A 39 32.42 -19.28 1.86
N GLU A 40 32.34 -19.89 3.03
CA GLU A 40 32.90 -21.09 3.65
C GLU A 40 31.91 -21.58 4.73
N VAL A 41 31.86 -22.89 4.97
CA VAL A 41 31.25 -23.49 6.17
C VAL A 41 32.29 -24.44 6.75
N GLN A 42 32.73 -24.22 7.99
CA GLN A 42 32.81 -25.29 9.00
C GLN A 42 33.31 -24.84 10.40
N LYS A 43 32.61 -25.40 11.41
CA LYS A 43 33.00 -25.65 12.81
C LYS A 43 32.94 -24.43 13.75
N THR A 44 32.31 -24.47 14.93
CA THR A 44 32.29 -25.54 15.93
C THR A 44 31.09 -25.37 16.88
N ALA A 45 30.45 -26.46 17.26
CA ALA A 45 29.46 -26.51 18.33
C ALA A 45 30.14 -26.47 19.72
N LYS A 46 29.68 -25.60 20.62
CA LYS A 46 29.77 -25.83 22.06
C LYS A 46 28.66 -25.07 22.80
N SER A 47 27.84 -25.84 23.51
CA SER A 47 26.79 -25.40 24.41
C SER A 47 27.38 -24.79 25.67
N THR A 48 26.90 -23.62 26.05
CA THR A 48 26.92 -23.14 27.44
C THR A 48 25.73 -22.21 27.66
N ASN A 49 24.89 -22.57 28.62
CA ASN A 49 23.85 -21.74 29.21
C ASN A 49 24.47 -20.45 29.75
N GLU A 50 24.11 -19.32 29.16
CA GLU A 50 24.21 -18.02 29.81
C GLU A 50 22.97 -17.19 29.44
N SER A 51 22.35 -16.66 30.49
CA SER A 51 21.17 -15.81 30.47
C SER A 51 21.36 -14.67 29.46
N ALA A 52 20.71 -14.79 28.31
CA ALA A 52 20.74 -13.76 27.28
C ALA A 52 19.98 -12.54 27.81
N SER A 53 20.75 -11.58 28.32
CA SER A 53 20.41 -10.17 28.29
C SER A 53 19.61 -9.85 27.03
N VAL A 54 18.42 -9.29 27.23
CA VAL A 54 17.56 -8.77 26.17
C VAL A 54 18.41 -7.80 25.34
N SER A 55 18.97 -8.31 24.23
CA SER A 55 19.58 -7.49 23.22
C SER A 55 18.45 -6.66 22.64
N ASN A 56 18.48 -5.35 22.89
CA ASN A 56 17.70 -4.39 22.13
C ASN A 56 18.18 -4.48 20.67
N VAL A 57 17.63 -5.44 19.92
CA VAL A 57 17.81 -5.49 18.47
C VAL A 57 17.14 -4.22 17.95
N ALA A 58 17.96 -3.29 17.48
CA ALA A 58 17.47 -2.05 16.88
C ALA A 58 16.53 -2.41 15.71
N GLY A 59 15.36 -1.77 15.68
CA GLY A 59 14.41 -1.96 14.60
C GLY A 59 14.98 -1.49 13.26
N PRO A 60 14.40 -1.94 12.12
CA PRO A 60 14.80 -1.46 10.81
C PRO A 60 14.67 0.07 10.69
N SER A 61 15.67 0.73 10.12
CA SER A 61 15.61 2.16 9.82
C SER A 61 14.93 2.44 8.47
N LEU A 62 14.10 3.49 8.43
CA LEU A 62 13.51 4.06 7.22
C LEU A 62 14.34 5.23 6.65
N GLU A 63 15.46 5.57 7.28
CA GLU A 63 16.35 6.63 6.82
C GLU A 63 16.86 6.33 5.40
N GLY A 64 16.84 7.35 4.52
CA GLY A 64 17.22 7.22 3.12
C GLY A 64 16.12 6.71 2.18
N GLY A 65 14.98 6.26 2.72
CA GLY A 65 13.85 5.77 1.92
C GLY A 65 14.02 4.33 1.42
N PRO A 66 13.18 3.88 0.48
CA PRO A 66 13.29 2.54 -0.09
C PRO A 66 14.59 2.39 -0.88
N ASP A 67 15.20 1.20 -0.79
CA ASP A 67 16.43 0.88 -1.52
C ASP A 67 16.27 1.05 -3.04
N ALA A 68 17.33 1.50 -3.72
CA ALA A 68 17.32 1.70 -5.17
C ALA A 68 16.95 0.43 -5.94
N SER A 69 17.37 -0.75 -5.46
CA SER A 69 16.99 -2.03 -6.05
C SER A 69 15.49 -2.28 -6.00
N LEU A 70 14.79 -1.86 -4.93
CA LEU A 70 13.34 -1.98 -4.82
C LEU A 70 12.63 -0.98 -5.74
N THR A 71 13.04 0.29 -5.71
CA THR A 71 12.42 1.32 -6.55
C THR A 71 12.63 1.06 -8.04
N SER A 72 13.73 0.42 -8.43
CA SER A 72 13.98 0.01 -9.82
C SER A 72 13.02 -1.07 -10.34
N MET A 73 12.34 -1.80 -9.45
CA MET A 73 11.29 -2.77 -9.82
C MET A 73 9.96 -2.08 -10.12
N THR A 74 9.82 -0.79 -9.78
CA THR A 74 8.58 -0.04 -9.96
C THR A 74 8.62 0.77 -11.24
N THR A 75 7.72 0.44 -12.17
CA THR A 75 7.50 1.25 -13.37
C THR A 75 6.31 2.17 -13.14
N CYS A 76 6.52 3.48 -13.14
CA CYS A 76 5.45 4.44 -12.85
C CYS A 76 4.48 4.61 -14.03
N THR A 77 3.23 4.97 -13.73
CA THR A 77 2.29 5.53 -14.70
C THR A 77 2.71 6.92 -15.16
N ASP A 78 2.18 7.37 -16.29
CA ASP A 78 2.53 8.66 -16.89
C ASP A 78 1.88 9.87 -16.16
N PHE A 79 1.03 9.60 -15.16
CA PHE A 79 0.55 10.59 -14.21
C PHE A 79 0.88 10.15 -12.79
N LYS A 80 0.97 11.14 -11.90
CA LYS A 80 1.48 10.97 -10.54
C LYS A 80 0.50 11.52 -9.51
N PRO A 81 0.52 11.01 -8.27
CA PRO A 81 -0.15 11.64 -7.15
C PRO A 81 0.37 13.07 -6.88
N GLU A 82 -0.52 13.89 -6.34
CA GLU A 82 -0.29 15.29 -5.98
C GLU A 82 -0.85 15.56 -4.58
N ASN A 83 -0.53 16.72 -4.00
CA ASN A 83 -1.04 17.16 -2.69
C ASN A 83 -0.86 16.10 -1.59
N ILE A 84 0.32 15.49 -1.55
CA ILE A 84 0.61 14.38 -0.66
C ILE A 84 0.77 14.91 0.76
N ILE A 85 0.06 14.30 1.69
CA ILE A 85 0.11 14.63 3.11
C ILE A 85 0.33 13.34 3.89
N ILE A 86 1.38 13.32 4.71
CA ILE A 86 1.62 12.25 5.68
C ILE A 86 1.16 12.74 7.04
N GLY A 87 0.44 11.88 7.77
CA GLY A 87 -0.02 12.18 9.12
C GLY A 87 -0.41 10.91 9.87
N ASN A 88 -1.11 11.09 10.98
CA ASN A 88 -1.60 9.98 11.79
C ASN A 88 -3.11 10.13 12.01
N LEU A 89 -3.84 9.03 11.99
CA LEU A 89 -5.20 9.05 12.51
C LEU A 89 -5.16 9.21 14.02
N GLY A 90 -5.84 10.23 14.52
CA GLY A 90 -5.89 10.51 15.94
C GLY A 90 -7.17 11.20 16.34
N THR A 91 -7.32 11.40 17.65
CA THR A 91 -8.44 12.15 18.22
C THR A 91 -8.04 13.58 18.46
N TYR A 92 -8.82 14.52 17.93
CA TYR A 92 -8.72 15.94 18.23
C TYR A 92 -9.94 16.40 19.03
N THR A 93 -9.78 17.53 19.71
CA THR A 93 -10.88 18.24 20.36
C THR A 93 -11.31 19.45 19.56
N PHE A 94 -12.58 19.83 19.62
CA PHE A 94 -13.07 21.12 19.17
C PHE A 94 -14.10 21.65 20.17
N GLN A 95 -14.26 22.97 20.20
CA GLN A 95 -15.14 23.65 21.15
C GLN A 95 -16.36 24.23 20.43
N LYS A 96 -17.55 23.96 20.97
CA LYS A 96 -18.82 24.54 20.52
C LYS A 96 -19.50 25.22 21.71
N GLY A 97 -19.42 26.55 21.76
CA GLY A 97 -19.79 27.29 22.97
C GLY A 97 -18.85 26.94 24.13
N PHE A 98 -19.37 26.48 25.26
CA PHE A 98 -18.57 25.99 26.39
C PHE A 98 -18.29 24.47 26.34
N SER A 99 -18.92 23.74 25.42
CA SER A 99 -18.78 22.29 25.30
C SER A 99 -17.53 21.92 24.51
N LYS A 100 -16.77 20.95 25.00
CA LYS A 100 -15.65 20.34 24.28
C LYS A 100 -16.06 18.95 23.78
N GLU A 101 -15.90 18.71 22.48
CA GLU A 101 -16.19 17.43 21.85
C GLU A 101 -14.91 16.81 21.28
N LYS A 102 -14.85 15.47 21.27
CA LYS A 102 -13.75 14.70 20.68
C LYS A 102 -14.21 14.09 19.35
N ARG A 103 -13.37 14.20 18.32
CA ARG A 103 -13.58 13.58 17.01
C ARG A 103 -12.27 13.02 16.47
N THR A 104 -12.35 12.17 15.46
CA THR A 104 -11.17 11.61 14.80
C THR A 104 -10.89 12.31 13.48
N GLY A 105 -9.60 12.40 13.14
CA GLY A 105 -9.15 12.97 11.86
C GLY A 105 -7.69 12.65 11.59
N LEU A 106 -7.21 13.12 10.43
CA LEU A 106 -5.80 13.07 10.08
C LEU A 106 -5.09 14.25 10.73
N LEU A 107 -4.20 13.95 11.68
CA LEU A 107 -3.48 14.90 12.54
C LEU A 107 -1.99 14.94 12.18
N ASN A 108 -1.28 15.92 12.73
CA ASN A 108 0.18 16.08 12.54
C ASN A 108 0.58 16.06 11.05
N ARG A 109 -0.20 16.76 10.22
CA ARG A 109 -0.07 16.75 8.76
C ARG A 109 1.25 17.37 8.34
N LYS A 110 2.00 16.66 7.51
CA LYS A 110 3.20 17.16 6.85
C LYS A 110 3.06 16.98 5.34
N PRO A 111 3.32 18.02 4.54
CA PRO A 111 3.41 17.85 3.09
C PRO A 111 4.55 16.89 2.76
N ALA A 112 4.40 16.15 1.69
CA ALA A 112 5.36 15.19 1.21
C ALA A 112 5.52 15.31 -0.31
N GLU A 113 6.69 14.88 -0.80
CA GLU A 113 7.02 14.90 -2.21
C GLU A 113 7.34 13.49 -2.71
N LEU A 114 7.09 13.25 -3.99
CA LEU A 114 7.45 12.00 -4.64
C LEU A 114 8.93 12.01 -5.00
N THR A 115 9.56 10.85 -4.84
CA THR A 115 10.85 10.54 -5.45
C THR A 115 10.63 9.61 -6.64
N ASN A 116 11.56 9.63 -7.61
CA ASN A 116 11.50 8.74 -8.79
C ASN A 116 10.13 8.71 -9.50
N GLY A 117 9.45 9.86 -9.56
CA GLY A 117 8.18 10.04 -10.27
C GLY A 117 6.93 9.55 -9.53
N CYS A 118 6.97 8.41 -8.82
CA CYS A 118 5.82 7.83 -8.13
C CYS A 118 6.12 7.15 -6.77
N ILE A 119 7.32 7.33 -6.21
CA ILE A 119 7.67 6.73 -4.92
C ILE A 119 7.36 7.71 -3.79
N LEU A 120 6.41 7.36 -2.93
CA LEU A 120 6.08 8.13 -1.73
C LEU A 120 7.22 8.01 -0.70
N PRO A 121 7.36 8.98 0.21
CA PRO A 121 8.25 8.83 1.36
C PRO A 121 7.89 7.60 2.19
N SER A 122 8.89 6.98 2.80
CA SER A 122 8.67 5.83 3.68
C SER A 122 7.78 6.21 4.86
N LEU A 123 6.88 5.29 5.23
CA LEU A 123 5.90 5.52 6.30
C LEU A 123 6.30 4.80 7.57
N GLU A 124 6.31 5.53 8.68
CA GLU A 124 6.37 4.91 10.00
C GLU A 124 5.11 4.09 10.27
N SER A 125 5.22 3.14 11.18
CA SER A 125 4.08 2.31 11.57
C SER A 125 2.90 3.16 12.03
N ARG A 126 1.69 2.83 11.55
CA ARG A 126 0.42 3.53 11.77
C ARG A 126 0.28 4.92 11.12
N GLN A 127 1.28 5.36 10.35
CA GLN A 127 1.11 6.56 9.54
C GLN A 127 0.16 6.31 8.37
N VAL A 128 -0.46 7.40 7.92
CA VAL A 128 -1.31 7.46 6.75
C VAL A 128 -0.69 8.42 5.75
N ALA A 129 -0.59 7.99 4.50
CA ALA A 129 -0.35 8.88 3.38
C ALA A 129 -1.67 9.16 2.68
N TYR A 130 -2.07 10.43 2.67
CA TYR A 130 -3.12 10.97 1.83
C TYR A 130 -2.52 11.50 0.53
N MET A 131 -3.22 11.35 -0.58
CA MET A 131 -2.84 11.93 -1.85
C MET A 131 -4.07 12.19 -2.75
N GLU A 132 -3.90 13.08 -3.70
CA GLU A 132 -4.88 13.38 -4.73
C GLU A 132 -4.36 12.91 -6.10
N VAL A 133 -5.23 12.35 -6.94
CA VAL A 133 -4.91 11.95 -8.31
C VAL A 133 -5.87 12.57 -9.30
N ASP A 134 -5.46 12.76 -10.54
CA ASP A 134 -6.35 13.22 -11.61
C ASP A 134 -7.44 12.16 -11.89
N THR A 135 -8.70 12.52 -11.67
CA THR A 135 -9.84 11.59 -11.79
C THR A 135 -9.95 11.02 -13.20
N LYS A 136 -9.83 11.86 -14.23
CA LYS A 136 -10.01 11.43 -15.62
C LYS A 136 -8.93 10.46 -16.06
N LYS A 137 -7.67 10.74 -15.72
CA LYS A 137 -6.55 9.85 -16.03
C LYS A 137 -6.62 8.54 -15.26
N TYR A 138 -7.04 8.60 -13.99
CA TYR A 138 -7.20 7.42 -13.16
C TYR A 138 -8.29 6.48 -13.70
N GLU A 139 -9.47 7.02 -14.03
CA GLU A 139 -10.60 6.26 -14.58
C GLU A 139 -10.32 5.75 -16.02
N ALA A 140 -9.52 6.48 -16.81
CA ALA A 140 -9.15 6.05 -18.16
C ALA A 140 -8.30 4.78 -18.19
N LEU A 141 -7.59 4.46 -17.10
CA LEU A 141 -6.80 3.23 -16.98
C LEU A 141 -7.60 2.06 -16.38
N GLY A 142 -8.85 2.27 -15.98
CA GLY A 142 -9.71 1.22 -15.46
C GLY A 142 -10.52 1.64 -14.24
N ASN A 143 -11.22 0.67 -13.66
CA ASN A 143 -11.97 0.78 -12.42
C ASN A 143 -11.20 0.13 -11.25
N SER A 144 -11.79 0.12 -10.06
CA SER A 144 -11.15 -0.40 -8.85
C SER A 144 -10.70 -1.87 -8.95
N ASN A 145 -11.27 -2.69 -9.83
CA ASN A 145 -10.85 -4.08 -10.04
C ASN A 145 -9.58 -4.21 -10.89
N ASP A 146 -9.25 -3.18 -11.68
CA ASP A 146 -8.07 -3.16 -12.54
C ASP A 146 -6.82 -2.74 -11.77
N TRP A 147 -6.98 -2.26 -10.53
CA TRP A 147 -5.89 -1.84 -9.67
C TRP A 147 -5.74 -2.78 -8.49
N SER A 148 -4.50 -2.99 -8.04
CA SER A 148 -4.21 -3.83 -6.88
C SER A 148 -3.07 -3.27 -6.07
N MET A 149 -3.15 -3.47 -4.76
CA MET A 149 -2.05 -3.24 -3.83
C MET A 149 -1.27 -4.54 -3.68
N GLN A 150 0.03 -4.49 -3.96
CA GLN A 150 0.94 -5.62 -3.81
C GLN A 150 2.11 -5.21 -2.94
N CYS A 151 2.43 -6.04 -1.94
CA CYS A 151 3.54 -5.82 -1.02
C CYS A 151 4.51 -6.98 -1.03
N ILE A 152 5.78 -6.69 -0.82
CA ILE A 152 6.88 -7.64 -0.63
C ILE A 152 7.67 -7.26 0.61
N ARG A 153 8.42 -8.23 1.15
CA ARG A 153 9.41 -7.93 2.21
C ARG A 153 10.59 -7.20 1.59
N SER A 154 10.89 -5.99 2.05
CA SER A 154 12.02 -5.20 1.52
C SER A 154 13.35 -5.92 1.67
N ALA A 155 13.54 -6.66 2.78
CA ALA A 155 14.78 -7.40 3.05
C ALA A 155 14.95 -8.67 2.18
N ASN A 156 13.86 -9.17 1.58
CA ASN A 156 13.91 -10.35 0.72
C ASN A 156 12.81 -10.26 -0.36
N PRO A 157 12.98 -9.39 -1.38
CA PRO A 157 11.97 -9.18 -2.41
C PRO A 157 11.71 -10.46 -3.24
N GLY A 158 12.70 -11.35 -3.34
CA GLY A 158 12.58 -12.64 -4.05
C GLY A 158 11.68 -13.67 -3.38
N ALA A 159 11.21 -13.43 -2.15
CA ALA A 159 10.26 -14.30 -1.45
C ALA A 159 8.84 -14.28 -2.04
N GLY A 160 8.56 -13.35 -2.96
CA GLY A 160 7.26 -13.20 -3.59
C GLY A 160 6.33 -12.23 -2.86
N ALA A 161 5.13 -12.07 -3.41
CA ALA A 161 4.13 -11.15 -2.90
C ALA A 161 3.49 -11.69 -1.60
N LEU A 162 3.32 -10.82 -0.61
CA LEU A 162 2.71 -11.20 0.67
C LEU A 162 1.30 -11.76 0.50
N GLY A 163 0.53 -11.26 -0.47
CA GLY A 163 -0.85 -11.72 -0.72
C GLY A 163 -0.99 -13.19 -1.13
N GLU A 164 0.11 -13.88 -1.45
CA GLU A 164 0.12 -15.31 -1.74
C GLU A 164 0.17 -16.18 -0.47
N THR A 165 0.65 -15.62 0.64
CA THR A 165 0.94 -16.37 1.88
C THR A 165 0.31 -15.76 3.13
N GLU A 166 -0.05 -14.48 3.10
CA GLU A 166 -0.59 -13.72 4.21
C GLU A 166 -1.97 -13.15 3.87
N ARG A 167 -2.82 -13.06 4.88
CA ARG A 167 -4.13 -12.43 4.75
C ARG A 167 -3.98 -10.93 4.49
N LYS A 168 -4.94 -10.36 3.77
CA LYS A 168 -4.92 -8.93 3.37
C LYS A 168 -4.83 -7.97 4.56
N ASP A 169 -5.35 -8.33 5.72
CA ASP A 169 -5.31 -7.49 6.93
C ASP A 169 -3.90 -7.38 7.56
N GLU A 170 -2.95 -8.22 7.16
CA GLU A 170 -1.58 -8.22 7.71
C GLU A 170 -0.64 -7.23 6.99
N TYR A 171 -1.11 -6.54 5.94
CA TYR A 171 -0.34 -5.53 5.22
C TYR A 171 -1.26 -4.45 4.62
N SER A 172 -0.70 -3.34 4.13
CA SER A 172 -1.49 -2.33 3.42
C SER A 172 -2.09 -2.93 2.14
N TYR A 173 -3.42 -2.99 2.03
CA TYR A 173 -4.11 -3.63 0.90
C TYR A 173 -5.15 -2.75 0.21
N SER A 174 -5.42 -1.56 0.75
CA SER A 174 -6.47 -0.64 0.27
C SER A 174 -5.92 0.77 0.10
N VAL A 175 -6.55 1.53 -0.80
CA VAL A 175 -6.27 2.95 -1.07
C VAL A 175 -7.39 3.87 -0.57
N ASP A 176 -8.35 3.36 0.19
CA ASP A 176 -9.49 4.12 0.73
C ASP A 176 -9.49 4.13 2.27
N PHE A 177 -8.30 4.13 2.89
CA PHE A 177 -8.17 3.99 4.34
C PHE A 177 -8.85 5.12 5.12
N ILE A 178 -8.76 6.36 4.65
CA ILE A 178 -9.46 7.51 5.23
C ILE A 178 -10.51 8.06 4.27
N THR A 179 -11.47 8.78 4.85
CA THR A 179 -12.54 9.48 4.12
C THR A 179 -12.45 10.98 4.34
N GLY A 180 -13.19 11.77 3.56
CA GLY A 180 -13.12 13.23 3.61
C GLY A 180 -13.29 13.85 5.01
N LYS A 181 -14.05 13.24 5.93
CA LYS A 181 -14.18 13.68 7.34
C LYS A 181 -12.86 13.73 8.09
N ALA A 182 -11.86 12.95 7.66
CA ALA A 182 -10.53 12.92 8.27
C ALA A 182 -9.65 14.07 7.75
N MET A 183 -9.91 14.54 6.53
CA MET A 183 -9.23 15.71 5.94
C MET A 183 -9.88 17.02 6.37
N LEU A 184 -11.21 17.08 6.34
CA LEU A 184 -11.97 18.26 6.68
C LEU A 184 -12.43 18.18 8.15
N LEU A 185 -11.57 18.66 9.06
CA LEU A 185 -11.85 18.64 10.49
C LEU A 185 -12.98 19.61 10.86
N HIS A 186 -13.48 19.52 12.09
CA HIS A 186 -14.41 20.51 12.59
C HIS A 186 -13.73 21.88 12.71
N CYS A 187 -14.44 22.98 12.47
CA CYS A 187 -13.88 24.30 12.75
C CYS A 187 -13.70 24.50 14.27
N GLY A 188 -12.66 25.27 14.64
CA GLY A 188 -12.20 25.35 16.02
C GLY A 188 -11.53 24.06 16.53
N ASN A 189 -10.98 23.24 15.62
CA ASN A 189 -10.20 22.06 16.00
C ASN A 189 -8.88 22.46 16.68
N SER A 190 -8.45 21.63 17.62
CA SER A 190 -7.20 21.78 18.37
C SER A 190 -5.94 21.61 17.53
N GLU A 191 -6.05 21.08 16.30
CA GLU A 191 -4.91 20.96 15.38
C GLU A 191 -4.57 22.28 14.67
N GLY A 192 -5.41 23.31 14.82
CA GLY A 192 -5.21 24.60 14.14
C GLY A 192 -5.35 24.51 12.62
N ILE A 193 -6.02 23.48 12.10
CA ILE A 193 -6.20 23.31 10.66
C ILE A 193 -7.31 24.26 10.19
N GLU A 194 -6.89 25.28 9.42
CA GLU A 194 -7.77 26.32 8.88
C GLU A 194 -8.81 25.77 7.92
N GLU A 195 -8.42 24.81 7.07
CA GLU A 195 -9.35 24.13 6.20
C GLU A 195 -10.24 23.16 7.00
N CYS A 196 -11.40 23.67 7.38
CA CYS A 196 -12.35 22.99 8.25
C CYS A 196 -13.79 23.14 7.74
N ALA A 197 -14.70 22.34 8.29
CA ALA A 197 -16.12 22.52 8.08
C ALA A 197 -16.94 22.11 9.30
N GLU A 198 -18.10 22.76 9.44
CA GLU A 198 -19.10 22.46 10.44
C GLU A 198 -19.92 21.20 10.10
N GLY A 199 -20.69 20.72 11.09
CA GLY A 199 -21.71 19.68 10.89
C GLY A 199 -21.24 18.25 11.16
N SER A 200 -21.97 17.29 10.62
CA SER A 200 -21.72 15.85 10.86
C SER A 200 -20.51 15.33 10.10
N ASN A 201 -20.02 14.14 10.46
CA ASN A 201 -18.97 13.45 9.70
C ASN A 201 -19.35 13.26 8.21
N SER A 202 -20.61 12.91 7.93
CA SER A 202 -21.10 12.73 6.56
C SER A 202 -21.10 14.06 5.80
N SER A 203 -21.56 15.13 6.44
CA SER A 203 -21.58 16.48 5.86
C SER A 203 -20.18 16.94 5.44
N ARG A 204 -19.19 16.79 6.32
CA ARG A 204 -17.80 17.17 6.03
C ARG A 204 -17.17 16.29 4.95
N SER A 205 -17.41 14.98 4.97
CA SER A 205 -16.98 14.11 3.87
C SER A 205 -17.57 14.55 2.52
N GLY A 206 -18.85 14.92 2.49
CA GLY A 206 -19.51 15.40 1.27
C GLY A 206 -18.99 16.75 0.78
N ILE A 207 -18.63 17.67 1.68
CA ILE A 207 -17.99 18.94 1.31
C ILE A 207 -16.61 18.69 0.70
N TRP A 208 -15.81 17.80 1.32
CA TRP A 208 -14.50 17.43 0.81
C TRP A 208 -14.58 16.79 -0.57
N ASP A 209 -15.48 15.82 -0.75
CA ASP A 209 -15.73 15.16 -2.04
C ASP A 209 -16.13 16.16 -3.14
N LYS A 210 -17.04 17.09 -2.84
CA LYS A 210 -17.41 18.16 -3.77
C LYS A 210 -16.22 19.04 -4.15
N LYS A 211 -15.37 19.40 -3.19
CA LYS A 211 -14.15 20.18 -3.44
C LYS A 211 -13.21 19.45 -4.39
N LEU A 212 -12.98 18.16 -4.16
CA LEU A 212 -12.10 17.35 -5.01
C LEU A 212 -12.69 17.18 -6.42
N LYS A 213 -13.98 16.86 -6.53
CA LYS A 213 -14.67 16.75 -7.83
C LYS A 213 -14.62 18.04 -8.63
N ALA A 214 -14.81 19.20 -7.98
CA ALA A 214 -14.69 20.50 -8.65
C ALA A 214 -13.28 20.75 -9.23
N LYS A 215 -12.25 20.12 -8.65
CA LYS A 215 -10.86 20.16 -9.14
C LYS A 215 -10.52 19.00 -10.09
N GLY A 216 -11.46 18.10 -10.39
CA GLY A 216 -11.19 16.88 -11.15
C GLY A 216 -10.21 15.93 -10.45
N LYS A 217 -10.25 15.88 -9.11
CA LYS A 217 -9.36 15.06 -8.28
C LYS A 217 -10.11 13.93 -7.59
N THR A 218 -9.44 12.80 -7.44
CA THR A 218 -9.84 11.66 -6.63
C THR A 218 -8.88 11.53 -5.44
N MET A 219 -9.43 11.33 -4.25
CA MET A 219 -8.65 11.08 -3.04
C MET A 219 -8.26 9.62 -2.98
N LEU A 220 -6.99 9.36 -2.68
CA LEU A 220 -6.46 8.05 -2.29
C LEU A 220 -5.75 8.17 -0.95
N SER A 221 -5.67 7.07 -0.21
CA SER A 221 -5.00 6.99 1.07
C SER A 221 -4.58 5.58 1.46
N VAL A 222 -3.34 5.45 1.93
CA VAL A 222 -2.77 4.18 2.40
C VAL A 222 -2.36 4.29 3.86
N HIS A 223 -2.31 3.14 4.53
CA HIS A 223 -1.95 3.05 5.94
C HIS A 223 -0.85 2.03 6.16
N ALA A 224 0.17 2.43 6.91
CA ALA A 224 1.25 1.56 7.34
C ALA A 224 0.74 0.62 8.44
N ASN A 225 0.12 -0.50 8.04
CA ASN A 225 -0.47 -1.47 8.95
C ASN A 225 0.55 -2.04 9.95
N THR A 226 0.07 -2.36 11.14
CA THR A 226 0.73 -3.30 12.05
C THR A 226 0.22 -4.72 11.78
N SER A 227 0.97 -5.74 12.21
CA SER A 227 0.67 -7.14 11.89
C SER A 227 1.07 -8.06 13.01
N SER A 228 0.24 -9.07 13.30
CA SER A 228 0.58 -10.10 14.28
C SER A 228 1.74 -10.99 13.83
N LEU A 229 2.00 -11.02 12.52
CA LEU A 229 3.05 -11.81 11.88
C LEU A 229 4.39 -11.09 11.81
N ALA A 230 4.43 -9.80 12.14
CA ALA A 230 5.65 -9.02 12.11
C ALA A 230 6.66 -9.54 13.18
N PRO A 231 7.95 -9.62 12.85
CA PRO A 231 9.00 -9.89 13.83
C PRO A 231 8.95 -8.89 15.00
N LYS A 232 9.48 -9.27 16.17
CA LYS A 232 9.48 -8.41 17.37
C LYS A 232 10.16 -7.06 17.14
N GLN A 233 11.22 -7.06 16.34
CA GLN A 233 11.96 -5.86 15.94
C GLN A 233 11.30 -5.08 14.80
N GLY A 234 10.20 -5.59 14.24
CA GLY A 234 9.57 -5.08 13.02
C GLY A 234 10.26 -5.56 11.74
N GLU A 235 9.65 -5.24 10.61
CA GLU A 235 10.22 -5.44 9.28
C GLU A 235 9.80 -4.32 8.34
N LYS A 236 10.53 -4.15 7.24
CA LYS A 236 10.15 -3.19 6.19
C LYS A 236 9.43 -3.93 5.08
N LEU A 237 8.31 -3.37 4.66
CA LEU A 237 7.58 -3.83 3.49
C LEU A 237 7.60 -2.77 2.41
N TYR A 238 7.83 -3.19 1.18
CA TYR A 238 7.71 -2.34 0.00
C TYR A 238 6.43 -2.71 -0.74
N CYS A 239 5.57 -1.71 -0.95
CA CYS A 239 4.27 -1.88 -1.56
C CYS A 239 4.11 -1.00 -2.79
N GLN A 240 3.37 -1.49 -3.77
CA GLN A 240 2.96 -0.74 -4.94
C GLN A 240 1.46 -0.85 -5.14
N TYR A 241 0.85 0.26 -5.55
CA TYR A 241 -0.50 0.27 -6.09
C TYR A 241 -0.41 0.35 -7.60
N TYR A 242 -0.72 -0.76 -8.27
CA TYR A 242 -0.45 -0.94 -9.69
C TYR A 242 -1.68 -1.37 -10.47
N ASN A 243 -1.70 -1.01 -11.74
CA ASN A 243 -2.71 -1.42 -12.68
C ASN A 243 -2.34 -2.82 -13.19
N GLN A 244 -3.21 -3.79 -12.95
CA GLN A 244 -2.97 -5.21 -13.22
C GLN A 244 -2.82 -5.49 -14.72
N THR A 245 -3.47 -4.71 -15.58
CA THR A 245 -3.39 -4.87 -17.04
C THR A 245 -2.07 -4.38 -17.61
N SER A 246 -1.62 -3.19 -17.20
CA SER A 246 -0.40 -2.57 -17.74
C SER A 246 0.87 -2.92 -16.96
N GLY A 247 0.74 -3.40 -15.72
CA GLY A 247 1.86 -3.60 -14.79
C GLY A 247 2.48 -2.30 -14.26
N LYS A 248 1.93 -1.13 -14.63
CA LYS A 248 2.44 0.17 -14.17
C LYS A 248 1.84 0.59 -12.83
N SER A 249 2.66 1.17 -11.98
CA SER A 249 2.31 1.62 -10.63
C SER A 249 1.93 3.09 -10.61
N LEU A 250 0.80 3.40 -9.98
CA LEU A 250 0.40 4.78 -9.70
C LEU A 250 1.26 5.38 -8.60
N PHE A 251 1.57 4.57 -7.59
CA PHE A 251 2.57 4.89 -6.59
C PHE A 251 3.13 3.63 -5.94
N ALA A 252 4.28 3.78 -5.29
CA ALA A 252 4.86 2.79 -4.40
C ALA A 252 5.44 3.44 -3.15
N PHE A 253 5.65 2.67 -2.09
CA PHE A 253 6.13 3.14 -0.81
C PHE A 253 6.72 2.01 0.01
N GLU A 254 7.71 2.33 0.86
CA GLU A 254 8.15 1.43 1.93
C GLU A 254 7.48 1.84 3.24
N TYR A 255 7.19 0.89 4.13
CA TYR A 255 6.77 1.21 5.48
C TYR A 255 7.32 0.24 6.51
N LEU A 256 7.44 0.73 7.75
CA LEU A 256 7.79 -0.09 8.91
C LEU A 256 6.55 -0.83 9.43
N ARG A 257 6.53 -2.15 9.26
CA ARG A 257 5.53 -3.04 9.81
C ARG A 257 5.98 -3.52 11.19
N LEU A 258 5.27 -3.09 12.23
CA LEU A 258 5.50 -3.52 13.62
C LEU A 258 4.48 -4.56 14.07
N ASN A 259 4.83 -5.30 15.12
CA ASN A 259 3.89 -6.21 15.78
C ASN A 259 2.77 -5.42 16.49
N ASN A 260 1.56 -5.97 16.54
CA ASN A 260 0.35 -5.34 17.09
C ASN A 260 0.43 -5.13 18.60
#